data_AF-A0A955E0Z4-F1
#
_entry.id   AF-A0A955E0Z4-F1
#
_cell.length_a   1.000
_cell.length_b   1.000
_cell.length_c   1.000
_cell.angle_alpha   90.00
_cell.angle_beta   90.00
_cell.angle_gamma   90.00
#
_symmetry.space_group_name_H-M   'P 1'
#
loop_
_entity.id
_entity.type
_entity.pdbx_description
1 polymer ?
#
loop_
_entity_poly.entity_id
_entity_poly.type
_entity_poly.pdbx_seq_one_letter_code
_entity_poly.pdbx_strand_id
1 'polypeptide(L)'
;MRQALISADKTMDAALKDLVSGSGMGERLKYAKNLFSPDTYDKIWKAHKVRNNLVHEAGYEPTYFVLKSSIEDLKRGLIELKVNL
;
A
#
# COMPACT_ATOMS: atom_id res chain seq x y z
N MET A 1 -5.77 -9.97 -10.62
CA MET A 1 -4.62 -9.38 -9.91
C MET A 1 -4.70 -7.86 -9.79
N ARG A 2 -4.97 -7.09 -10.87
CA ARG A 2 -5.17 -5.62 -10.81
C ARG A 2 -6.08 -5.18 -9.66
N GLN A 3 -7.29 -5.73 -9.62
CA GLN A 3 -8.26 -5.41 -8.56
C GLN A 3 -7.79 -5.79 -7.16
N ALA A 4 -7.01 -6.87 -7.03
CA ALA A 4 -6.49 -7.33 -5.74
C ALA A 4 -5.48 -6.32 -5.16
N LEU A 5 -4.59 -5.75 -5.99
CA LEU A 5 -3.67 -4.69 -5.56
C LEU A 5 -4.42 -3.42 -5.13
N ILE A 6 -5.43 -3.00 -5.91
CA ILE A 6 -6.26 -1.84 -5.57
C ILE A 6 -6.98 -2.07 -4.23
N SER A 7 -7.56 -3.26 -4.03
CA SER A 7 -8.22 -3.60 -2.77
C SER A 7 -7.25 -3.67 -1.60
N ALA A 8 -6.06 -4.25 -1.76
CA ALA A 8 -5.04 -4.31 -0.71
C ALA A 8 -4.59 -2.91 -0.26
N ASP A 9 -4.36 -2.01 -1.21
CA ASP A 9 -3.97 -0.62 -0.89
C ASP A 9 -5.11 0.16 -0.22
N LYS A 10 -6.36 -0.10 -0.62
CA LYS A 10 -7.55 0.45 0.06
C LYS A 10 -7.69 -0.07 1.50
N THR A 11 -7.42 -1.36 1.75
CA THR A 11 -7.43 -1.92 3.10
C THR A 11 -6.33 -1.29 3.96
N MET A 12 -5.14 -1.11 3.41
CA MET A 12 -4.06 -0.38 4.07
C MET A 12 -4.47 1.06 4.42
N ASP A 13 -5.08 1.78 3.47
CA ASP A 13 -5.60 3.13 3.72
C ASP A 13 -6.64 3.14 4.84
N ALA A 14 -7.54 2.15 4.88
CA ALA A 14 -8.54 2.03 5.92
C ALA A 14 -7.90 1.83 7.31
N ALA A 15 -6.90 0.95 7.42
CA ALA A 15 -6.17 0.75 8.68
C ALA A 15 -5.43 2.02 9.14
N LEU A 16 -4.88 2.80 8.19
CA LEU A 16 -4.16 4.03 8.53
C LEU A 16 -5.09 5.18 8.94
N LYS A 17 -6.35 5.21 8.49
CA LYS A 17 -7.30 6.28 8.85
C LYS A 17 -7.53 6.41 10.35
N ASP A 18 -7.47 5.31 11.08
CA ASP A 18 -7.67 5.30 12.53
C ASP A 18 -6.40 5.70 13.31
N LEU A 19 -5.25 5.80 12.62
CA LEU A 19 -3.94 6.04 13.22
C LEU A 19 -3.38 7.42 12.89
N VAL A 20 -3.68 7.95 11.70
CA VAL A 20 -3.11 9.20 11.20
C VAL A 20 -4.12 9.98 10.35
N SER A 21 -4.06 11.32 10.44
CA SER A 21 -4.83 12.21 9.59
C SER A 21 -4.28 12.25 8.15
N GLY A 22 -5.07 12.75 7.21
CA GLY A 22 -4.66 12.93 5.81
C GLY A 22 -5.86 12.90 4.85
N SER A 23 -5.68 13.45 3.66
CA SER A 23 -6.70 13.50 2.60
C SER A 23 -6.80 12.20 1.81
N GLY A 24 -5.70 11.43 1.71
CA GLY A 24 -5.63 10.21 0.93
C GLY A 24 -4.56 9.24 1.42
N MET A 25 -4.53 8.06 0.81
CA MET A 25 -3.61 6.98 1.20
C MET A 25 -2.16 7.44 1.22
N GLY A 26 -1.66 8.05 0.13
CA GLY A 26 -0.26 8.46 0.05
C GLY A 26 0.15 9.49 1.10
N GLU A 27 -0.76 10.36 1.53
CA GLU A 27 -0.49 11.33 2.61
C GLU A 27 -0.50 10.65 3.98
N ARG A 28 -1.51 9.81 4.26
CA ARG A 28 -1.55 9.00 5.49
C ARG A 28 -0.32 8.12 5.62
N LEU A 29 0.10 7.46 4.54
CA LEU A 29 1.30 6.62 4.56
C LEU A 29 2.55 7.43 4.92
N LYS A 30 2.74 8.63 4.37
CA LYS A 30 3.87 9.51 4.73
C LYS A 30 3.88 9.83 6.23
N TYR A 31 2.73 10.16 6.80
CA TYR A 31 2.64 10.47 8.24
C TYR A 31 2.79 9.24 9.12
N ALA A 32 2.39 8.07 8.63
CA ALA A 32 2.56 6.78 9.30
C ALA A 32 3.98 6.21 9.19
N LYS A 33 4.95 6.92 8.60
CA LYS A 33 6.32 6.39 8.36
C LYS A 33 6.97 5.78 9.59
N ASN A 34 6.82 6.39 10.76
CA ASN A 34 7.42 5.93 12.01
C ASN A 34 6.67 4.75 12.67
N LEU A 35 5.54 4.31 12.10
CA LEU A 35 4.80 3.12 12.54
C LEU A 35 5.34 1.83 11.94
N PHE A 36 6.29 1.92 11.00
CA PHE A 36 6.90 0.79 10.31
C PHE A 36 8.42 0.83 10.45
N SER A 37 9.04 -0.34 10.34
CA SER A 37 10.45 -0.46 10.03
C SER A 37 10.77 0.20 8.68
N PRO A 38 11.99 0.74 8.50
CA PRO A 38 12.37 1.41 7.26
C PRO A 38 12.18 0.54 6.01
N ASP A 39 12.50 -0.75 6.09
CA ASP A 39 12.33 -1.71 4.99
C ASP A 39 10.86 -1.94 4.62
N THR A 40 9.99 -2.16 5.61
CA THR A 40 8.55 -2.34 5.37
C THR A 40 7.92 -1.06 4.81
N TYR A 41 8.27 0.11 5.35
CA TYR A 41 7.78 1.39 4.82
C TYR A 41 8.10 1.56 3.34
N ASP A 42 9.36 1.34 2.95
CA ASP A 42 9.80 1.50 1.56
C ASP A 42 9.08 0.54 0.61
N LYS A 43 8.80 -0.68 1.06
CA LYS A 43 8.04 -1.70 0.32
C LYS A 43 6.59 -1.29 0.11
N ILE A 44 5.90 -0.87 1.18
CA ILE A 44 4.52 -0.35 1.10
C ILE A 44 4.45 0.88 0.19
N TRP A 45 5.42 1.80 0.30
CA TRP A 45 5.49 3.00 -0.53
C TRP A 45 5.64 2.65 -2.02
N LYS A 46 6.49 1.67 -2.35
CA LYS A 46 6.64 1.17 -3.72
C LYS A 46 5.34 0.53 -4.22
N ALA A 47 4.71 -0.32 -3.42
CA ALA A 47 3.43 -0.96 -3.75
C ALA A 47 2.32 0.08 -4.02
N HIS A 48 2.24 1.12 -3.18
CA HIS A 48 1.31 2.24 -3.37
C HIS A 48 1.53 2.96 -4.71
N LYS A 49 2.79 3.22 -5.09
CA LYS A 49 3.10 3.83 -6.39
C LYS A 49 2.70 2.94 -7.57
N VAL A 50 2.91 1.62 -7.48
CA VAL A 50 2.42 0.68 -8.50
C VAL A 50 0.90 0.79 -8.62
N ARG A 51 0.18 0.83 -7.51
CA ARG A 51 -1.28 1.03 -7.50
C ARG A 51 -1.68 2.37 -8.12
N ASN A 52 -0.97 3.46 -7.82
CA ASN A 52 -1.29 4.79 -8.37
C ASN A 52 -1.13 4.80 -9.89
N ASN A 53 0.00 4.31 -10.40
CA ASN A 53 0.24 4.22 -11.83
C ASN A 53 -0.84 3.37 -12.52
N LEU A 54 -1.22 2.25 -11.89
CA LEU A 54 -2.27 1.35 -12.40
C LEU A 54 -3.65 2.01 -12.52
N VAL A 55 -3.93 3.06 -11.76
CA VAL A 55 -5.19 3.80 -11.78
C VAL A 55 -5.13 5.03 -12.67
N HIS A 56 -3.98 5.72 -12.72
CA HIS A 56 -3.87 7.04 -13.36
C HIS A 56 -3.15 7.03 -14.72
N GLU A 57 -2.22 6.09 -14.94
CA GLU A 57 -1.41 6.04 -16.15
C GLU A 57 -2.04 5.08 -17.17
N ALA A 58 -2.52 5.63 -18.28
CA ALA A 58 -3.10 4.84 -19.36
C ALA A 58 -2.02 3.92 -19.98
N GLY A 59 -2.32 2.63 -20.09
CA GLY A 59 -1.41 1.63 -20.65
C GLY A 59 -0.33 1.12 -19.68
N TYR A 60 -0.35 1.54 -18.40
CA TYR A 60 0.52 0.94 -17.40
C TYR A 60 0.04 -0.46 -17.01
N GLU A 61 0.72 -1.47 -17.55
CA GLU A 61 0.46 -2.89 -17.30
C GLU A 61 1.65 -3.55 -16.58
N PRO A 62 1.69 -3.51 -15.23
CA PRO A 62 2.74 -4.15 -14.46
C PRO A 62 2.66 -5.67 -14.59
N THR A 63 3.81 -6.33 -14.55
CA THR A 63 3.87 -7.79 -14.64
C THR A 63 3.14 -8.45 -13.46
N TYR A 64 2.71 -9.70 -13.66
CA TYR A 64 2.11 -10.50 -12.59
C TYR A 64 2.98 -10.55 -11.32
N PHE A 65 4.30 -10.66 -11.49
CA PHE A 65 5.25 -10.68 -10.37
C PHE A 65 5.21 -9.37 -9.57
N VAL A 66 5.22 -8.21 -10.24
CA VAL A 66 5.14 -6.89 -9.59
C VAL A 66 3.81 -6.72 -8.85
N LEU A 67 2.70 -7.16 -9.45
CA LEU A 67 1.39 -7.13 -8.79
C LEU A 67 1.37 -8.00 -7.54
N LYS A 68 1.87 -9.24 -7.64
CA LYS A 68 1.91 -10.19 -6.53
C LYS A 68 2.80 -9.67 -5.40
N SER A 69 4.02 -9.21 -5.69
CA SER A 69 4.93 -8.68 -4.67
C SER A 69 4.36 -7.45 -3.98
N SER A 70 3.73 -6.55 -4.73
CA SER A 70 3.11 -5.34 -4.16
C SER A 70 1.97 -5.67 -3.19
N ILE A 71 1.18 -6.72 -3.48
CA ILE A 71 0.13 -7.19 -2.57
C ILE A 71 0.74 -7.77 -1.29
N GLU A 72 1.78 -8.59 -1.40
CA GLU A 72 2.47 -9.16 -0.23
C GLU A 72 3.15 -8.08 0.63
N ASP A 73 3.71 -7.05 0.00
CA ASP A 73 4.31 -5.90 0.70
C ASP A 73 3.27 -5.13 1.51
N LEU A 74 2.07 -4.91 0.94
CA LEU A 74 0.95 -4.28 1.66
C LEU A 74 0.44 -5.15 2.81
N LYS A 75 0.34 -6.47 2.59
CA LYS A 75 -0.04 -7.43 3.63
C LYS A 75 0.98 -7.43 4.77
N ARG A 76 2.28 -7.36 4.47
CA ARG A 76 3.34 -7.26 5.48
C ARG A 76 3.20 -5.99 6.31
N GLY A 77 2.85 -4.85 5.69
CA GLY A 77 2.53 -3.62 6.40
C GLY A 77 1.39 -3.78 7.40
N LEU A 78 0.30 -4.42 7.01
CA LEU A 78 -0.84 -4.68 7.89
C LEU A 78 -0.47 -5.58 9.08
N ILE A 79 0.33 -6.63 8.83
CA ILE A 79 0.85 -7.51 9.89
C ILE A 79 1.74 -6.73 10.87
N GLU A 80 2.59 -5.83 10.37
CA GLU A 80 3.47 -5.01 11.22
C GLU A 80 2.71 -4.01 12.08
N LEU A 81 1.57 -3.49 11.57
CA LEU A 81 0.61 -2.72 12.37
C LEU A 81 -0.15 -3.56 13.40
N LYS A 82 0.05 -4.88 13.43
CA LYS A 82 -0.69 -5.84 14.26
C LYS A 82 -2.20 -5.83 13.97
N VAL A 83 -2.59 -5.49 12.74
CA VAL A 83 -3.98 -5.65 12.29
C VAL A 83 -4.22 -7.15 12.12
N ASN A 84 -5.06 -7.73 12.98
CA ASN A 84 -5.49 -9.11 12.82
C ASN A 84 -6.38 -9.18 11.56
N LEU A 85 -5.87 -9.84 10.51
CA LEU A 85 -6.57 -10.10 9.24
C LEU A 85 -7.38 -11.39 9.32
#